data_AF-A0A086Y830-F1
#
_entry.id   AF-A0A086Y830-F1
#
_cell.length_a   1.000
_cell.length_b   1.000
_cell.length_c   1.000
_cell.angle_alpha   90.00
_cell.angle_beta   90.00
_cell.angle_gamma   90.00
#
_symmetry.space_group_name_H-M   'P 1'
#
loop_
_entity.id
_entity.type
_entity.pdbx_description
1 polymer ?
#
loop_
_entity_poly.entity_id
_entity_poly.type
_entity_poly.pdbx_seq_one_letter_code
_entity_poly.pdbx_strand_id
1 'polypeptide(L)' 'MSRNDPMIGKDGEVRELGDAFFSTARRGRPPMPAEERKVRMNLMIDADVAARLAELGNKSAFVNEAIRKALAG' A
#
# COMPACT_ATOMS: atom_id res chain seq x y z
N MET A 1 -23.18 23.83 1.06
CA MET A 1 -21.78 23.39 0.95
C MET A 1 -20.92 24.32 1.79
N SER A 2 -20.46 23.88 2.96
CA SER A 2 -19.52 24.64 3.79
C SER A 2 -18.23 23.84 3.91
N ARG A 3 -17.11 24.55 3.80
CA ARG A 3 -15.74 24.04 3.76
C ARG A 3 -15.45 23.20 5.00
N ASN A 4 -14.83 22.03 4.79
CA ASN A 4 -14.31 21.18 5.85
C ASN A 4 -13.31 21.98 6.70
N ASP A 5 -13.77 22.46 7.84
CA ASP A 5 -12.92 23.01 8.87
C ASP A 5 -11.86 21.95 9.25
N PRO A 6 -10.57 22.30 9.35
CA PRO A 6 -9.52 21.33 9.64
C PRO A 6 -9.75 20.66 11.00
N MET A 7 -9.60 19.33 11.09
CA MET A 7 -9.85 18.60 12.35
C MET A 7 -8.80 18.88 13.44
N ILE A 8 -7.70 19.55 13.06
CA ILE A 8 -6.66 20.05 13.95
C ILE A 8 -6.65 21.57 13.85
N GLY A 9 -6.85 22.24 14.99
CA GLY A 9 -6.83 23.69 15.09
C GLY A 9 -5.42 24.27 14.97
N LYS A 10 -5.31 25.60 14.81
CA LYS A 10 -4.01 26.30 14.76
C LYS A 10 -3.30 26.34 16.11
N ASP A 11 -4.06 26.10 17.17
CA ASP A 11 -3.65 25.87 18.56
C ASP A 11 -3.11 24.44 18.79
N GLY A 12 -3.22 23.55 17.80
CA GLY A 12 -2.85 22.15 17.93
C GLY A 12 -3.90 21.30 18.63
N GLU A 13 -5.07 21.87 18.97
CA GLU A 13 -6.16 21.11 19.58
C GLU A 13 -6.91 20.27 18.53
N VAL A 14 -7.26 19.04 18.93
CA VAL A 14 -7.99 18.10 18.09
C VAL A 14 -9.48 18.27 18.39
N ARG A 15 -10.28 18.51 17.35
CA ARG A 15 -11.73 18.68 17.46
C ARG A 15 -12.42 17.32 17.62
N GLU A 16 -13.54 17.30 18.32
CA GLU A 16 -14.35 16.09 18.48
C GLU A 16 -14.86 15.55 17.14
N LEU A 17 -14.82 14.23 16.97
CA LEU A 17 -15.32 13.54 15.78
C LEU A 17 -16.85 13.47 15.86
N GLY A 18 -17.54 14.35 15.13
CA GLY A 18 -19.00 14.37 15.04
C GLY A 18 -19.57 13.68 13.80
N ASP A 19 -20.89 13.75 13.65
CA ASP A 19 -21.64 13.13 12.55
C ASP A 19 -21.13 13.52 11.16
N ALA A 20 -20.68 14.77 11.00
CA ALA A 20 -20.10 15.25 9.74
C ALA A 20 -18.83 14.47 9.34
N PHE A 21 -17.97 14.13 10.31
CA PHE A 21 -16.76 13.34 10.05
C PHE A 21 -17.13 11.91 9.65
N PHE A 22 -18.01 11.27 10.42
CA PHE A 22 -18.43 9.91 10.15
C PHE A 22 -19.27 9.75 8.87
N SER A 23 -19.96 10.80 8.42
CA SER A 23 -20.70 10.80 7.15
C SER A 23 -19.79 10.57 5.92
N THR A 24 -18.51 10.92 6.03
CA THR A 24 -17.50 10.74 4.97
C THR A 24 -16.48 9.64 5.27
N ALA A 25 -16.53 9.07 6.48
CA ALA A 25 -15.61 8.02 6.91
C ALA A 25 -15.88 6.71 6.15
N ARG A 26 -14.82 6.10 5.60
CA ARG A 26 -14.91 4.78 4.97
C ARG A 26 -14.65 3.70 6.01
N ARG A 27 -15.58 2.76 6.14
CA ARG A 27 -15.42 1.58 7.02
C ARG A 27 -14.29 0.68 6.47
N GLY A 28 -13.49 0.11 7.36
CA GLY A 28 -12.45 -0.86 7.02
C GLY A 28 -11.05 -0.47 7.51
N ARG A 29 -10.06 -1.33 7.25
CA ARG A 29 -8.65 -1.02 7.55
C ARG A 29 -8.19 0.15 6.69
N PRO A 30 -7.47 1.15 7.25
CA PRO A 30 -6.84 2.18 6.44
C PRO A 30 -6.03 1.56 5.29
N PRO A 31 -6.08 2.15 4.10
CA PRO A 31 -5.27 1.67 2.99
C PRO A 31 -3.79 1.83 3.33
N MET A 32 -2.97 0.87 2.89
CA MET A 32 -1.51 0.95 3.04
C MET A 32 -0.98 2.27 2.44
N PRO A 33 -0.05 2.97 3.10
CA PRO A 33 0.61 4.16 2.56
C PRO A 33 1.14 3.90 1.15
N ALA A 34 1.07 4.89 0.26
CA ALA A 34 1.46 4.69 -1.13
C ALA A 34 2.91 4.23 -1.28
N GLU A 35 3.80 4.74 -0.42
CA GLU A 35 5.24 4.44 -0.38
C GLU A 35 5.54 2.98 0.04
N GLU A 36 4.63 2.35 0.77
CA GLU A 36 4.79 0.96 1.22
C GLU A 36 4.19 -0.06 0.24
N ARG A 37 3.48 0.41 -0.78
CA ARG A 37 2.84 -0.48 -1.78
C ARG A 37 3.90 -1.05 -2.71
N LYS A 38 3.76 -2.33 -3.05
CA LYS A 38 4.53 -2.95 -4.14
C LYS A 38 4.23 -2.22 -5.46
N VAL A 39 5.27 -1.98 -6.25
CA VAL A 39 5.14 -1.41 -7.60
C VAL A 39 4.85 -2.54 -8.59
N ARG A 40 3.83 -2.36 -9.44
CA ARG A 40 3.57 -3.30 -10.53
C ARG A 40 4.58 -3.05 -11.65
N MET A 41 5.36 -4.09 -11.98
CA MET A 41 6.30 -4.09 -13.08
C MET A 41 6.05 -5.30 -13.98
N ASN A 42 6.11 -5.09 -15.29
CA ASN A 42 6.01 -6.17 -16.27
C ASN A 42 7.41 -6.54 -16.75
N LEU A 43 7.76 -7.82 -16.67
CA LEU A 43 9.04 -8.37 -17.08
C LEU A 43 8.76 -9.64 -17.89
N MET A 44 9.53 -9.85 -18.94
CA MET A 44 9.54 -11.12 -19.65
C MET A 44 10.59 -12.02 -18.98
N ILE A 45 10.20 -13.24 -18.64
CA ILE A 45 11.07 -14.25 -18.05
C ILE A 45 11.02 -15.51 -18.91
N ASP A 46 12.08 -16.31 -18.84
CA ASP A 46 12.15 -17.56 -19.57
C ASP A 46 11.07 -18.56 -19.11
N ALA A 47 10.66 -19.43 -20.04
CA ALA A 47 9.51 -20.31 -19.84
C ALA A 47 9.73 -21.33 -18.71
N ASP A 48 10.96 -21.80 -18.52
CA ASP A 48 11.36 -22.71 -17.44
C ASP A 48 11.29 -22.01 -16.08
N VAL A 49 11.76 -20.76 -15.98
CA VAL A 49 11.66 -19.95 -14.76
C VAL A 49 10.19 -19.67 -14.42
N ALA A 50 9.36 -19.36 -15.42
CA ALA A 50 7.93 -19.15 -15.23
C ALA A 50 7.22 -20.41 -14.69
N ALA A 51 7.58 -21.60 -15.20
CA ALA A 51 7.05 -22.87 -14.71
C ALA A 51 7.43 -23.12 -13.25
N ARG A 52 8.70 -22.90 -12.88
CA ARG A 52 9.17 -23.01 -11.49
C ARG A 52 8.47 -22.03 -10.55
N LEU A 53 8.28 -20.78 -10.99
CA LEU A 53 7.53 -19.80 -10.21
C LEU A 53 6.06 -20.19 -10.05
N ALA A 54 5.46 -20.91 -11.00
CA ALA A 54 4.07 -21.36 -10.92
C ALA A 54 3.83 -22.40 -9.80
N GLU A 55 4.84 -23.19 -9.47
CA GLU A 55 4.81 -24.16 -8.37
C GLU A 55 4.88 -23.48 -6.99
N LEU A 56 5.34 -22.23 -6.93
CA LEU A 56 5.44 -21.46 -5.69
C LEU A 56 4.12 -20.75 -5.35
N GLY A 57 3.77 -20.75 -4.06
CA GLY A 57 2.63 -19.98 -3.56
C GLY A 57 2.82 -18.47 -3.73
N ASN A 58 3.81 -17.89 -3.04
CA ASN A 58 4.04 -16.44 -3.05
C ASN A 58 5.19 -16.03 -3.97
N LYS A 59 4.90 -15.98 -5.28
CA LYS A 59 5.85 -15.61 -6.34
C LYS A 59 6.54 -14.27 -6.09
N SER A 60 5.77 -13.24 -5.71
CA SER A 60 6.32 -11.90 -5.53
C SER A 60 7.29 -11.80 -4.34
N ALA A 61 7.07 -12.57 -3.27
CA ALA A 61 8.00 -12.59 -2.14
C ALA A 61 9.35 -13.18 -2.58
N PHE A 62 9.31 -14.35 -3.23
CA PHE A 62 10.49 -15.02 -3.74
C PHE A 62 11.27 -14.15 -4.73
N VAL A 63 10.59 -13.58 -5.74
CA VAL A 63 11.22 -12.72 -6.75
C VAL A 63 11.89 -11.49 -6.10
N ASN A 64 11.22 -10.84 -5.15
CA ASN A 64 11.78 -9.69 -4.46
C ASN A 64 13.03 -10.04 -3.64
N GLU A 65 13.04 -11.21 -2.97
CA GLU A 65 14.20 -11.67 -2.21
C GLU A 65 15.39 -11.99 -3.14
N ALA A 66 15.15 -12.73 -4.23
CA ALA A 66 16.17 -13.07 -5.21
C ALA A 66 16.79 -11.81 -5.85
N ILE A 67 15.96 -10.85 -6.26
CA ILE A 67 16.42 -9.58 -6.84
C ILE A 67 17.20 -8.77 -5.80
N ARG A 68 16.72 -8.66 -4.55
CA ARG A 68 17.46 -7.94 -3.49
C ARG A 68 18.84 -8.56 -3.26
N LYS A 69 18.91 -9.89 -3.19
CA LYS A 69 20.18 -10.60 -3.01
C LYS A 69 21.14 -10.37 -4.18
N ALA A 70 20.64 -10.32 -5.41
CA ALA A 70 21.45 -10.02 -6.59
C ALA A 70 21.91 -8.55 -6.66
N LEU A 71 21.08 -7.61 -6.18
CA LEU A 71 21.38 -6.17 -6.16
C LEU A 71 22.24 -5.74 -4.97
N ALA A 72 22.31 -6.54 -3.90
CA ALA A 72 23.13 -6.28 -2.72
C ALA A 72 24.61 -6.65 -2.90
N GLY A 73 25.05 -6.85 -4.16
CA GLY A 73 26.45 -7.10 -4.52
C GLY A 73 27.38 -5.98 -4.08
#